data_AF-B9XM91-F1
#
_entry.id   AF-B9XM91-F1
#
_cell.length_a   1.000
_cell.length_b   1.000
_cell.length_c   1.000
_cell.angle_alpha   90.00
_cell.angle_beta   90.00
_cell.angle_gamma   90.00
#
_symmetry.space_group_name_H-M   'P 1'
#
loop_
_entity.id
_entity.type
_entity.pdbx_description
1 polymer ?
#
loop_
_entity_poly.entity_id
_entity_poly.type
_entity_poly.pdbx_seq_one_letter_code
_entity_poly.pdbx_strand_id
1 'polypeptide(L)'
;MTARLIVFTKDGRKVSQPLAVHHTESSNPELKIVLDTSTEHFSEWLFFFMRDLGGYIETTNPEAVCAALNIPCDEEGIVKVDK
;
A
#
# COMPACT_ATOMS: atom_id res chain seq x y z
N MET A 1 -12.30 3.70 -3.16
CA MET A 1 -11.18 2.83 -3.57
C MET A 1 -10.88 1.84 -2.45
N THR A 2 -10.60 0.57 -2.75
CA THR A 2 -10.05 -0.36 -1.74
C THR A 2 -8.56 -0.52 -1.99
N ALA A 3 -7.73 -0.40 -0.96
CA ALA A 3 -6.36 -0.87 -0.96
C ALA A 3 -6.10 -1.70 0.31
N ARG A 4 -5.26 -2.72 0.19
CA ARG A 4 -4.79 -3.49 1.33
C ARG A 4 -3.36 -3.95 1.10
N LEU A 5 -2.62 -3.99 2.19
CA LEU A 5 -1.27 -4.52 2.24
C LEU A 5 -1.36 -6.01 2.52
N ILE A 6 -0.70 -6.80 1.67
CA ILE A 6 -0.56 -8.23 1.83
C ILE A 6 0.89 -8.54 2.20
N VAL A 7 1.09 -9.27 3.29
CA VAL A 7 2.41 -9.75 3.74
C VAL A 7 2.31 -11.24 4.02
N PHE A 8 3.34 -12.00 3.63
CA PHE A 8 3.49 -13.38 4.05
C PHE A 8 4.38 -13.45 5.30
N THR A 9 3.89 -14.11 6.34
CA THR A 9 4.70 -14.41 7.51
C THR A 9 5.75 -15.48 7.18
N LYS A 10 6.77 -15.63 8.03
CA LYS A 10 7.81 -16.66 7.87
C LYS A 10 7.27 -18.09 7.79
N ASP A 11 6.09 -18.35 8.32
CA ASP A 11 5.38 -19.64 8.26
C ASP A 11 4.35 -19.70 7.11
N GLY A 12 4.37 -18.74 6.17
CA GLY A 12 3.59 -18.74 4.94
C GLY A 12 2.14 -18.25 5.08
N ARG A 13 1.75 -17.68 6.24
CA ARG A 13 0.39 -17.14 6.41
C ARG A 13 0.25 -15.80 5.73
N LYS A 14 -0.87 -15.62 5.03
CA LYS A 14 -1.27 -14.34 4.43
C LYS A 14 -1.84 -13.43 5.52
N VAL A 15 -1.16 -12.32 5.78
CA VAL A 15 -1.69 -11.21 6.58
C VAL A 15 -2.18 -10.13 5.62
N SER A 16 -3.41 -9.68 5.81
CA SER A 16 -4.04 -8.62 5.00
C SER A 16 -4.43 -7.46 5.91
N GLN A 17 -3.85 -6.30 5.67
CA GLN A 17 -4.17 -5.07 6.41
C GLN A 17 -4.83 -4.02 5.51
N PRO A 18 -6.01 -3.48 5.87
CA PRO A 18 -6.63 -2.40 5.12
C PRO A 18 -5.72 -1.16 5.06
N LEU A 19 -5.68 -0.51 3.90
CA LEU A 19 -5.00 0.77 3.72
C LEU A 19 -6.03 1.87 3.50
N ALA A 20 -5.87 2.98 4.22
CA ALA A 20 -6.66 4.18 4.00
C ALA A 20 -5.84 5.13 3.13
N VAL A 21 -6.24 5.27 1.86
CA VAL A 21 -5.65 6.27 0.98
C VAL A 21 -6.32 7.60 1.28
N HIS A 22 -5.62 8.48 2.00
CA HIS A 22 -6.11 9.84 2.25
C HIS A 22 -5.57 10.73 1.15
N HIS A 23 -6.37 10.90 0.10
CA HIS A 23 -6.13 11.96 -0.87
C HIS A 23 -6.65 13.28 -0.30
N THR A 24 -5.87 13.92 0.56
CA THR A 24 -6.10 15.34 0.88
C THR A 24 -5.73 16.17 -0.35
N GLU A 25 -6.55 17.17 -0.71
CA GLU A 25 -6.20 18.24 -1.66
C GLU A 25 -5.08 19.17 -1.10
N SER A 26 -4.18 18.60 -0.31
CA SER A 26 -2.90 19.21 0.03
C SER A 26 -1.92 18.90 -1.09
N SER A 27 -0.92 19.75 -1.23
CA SER A 27 0.17 19.60 -2.23
C SER A 27 0.93 18.27 -2.18
N ASN A 28 0.69 17.43 -1.17
CA ASN A 28 1.30 16.12 -0.98
C ASN A 28 0.20 15.05 -0.82
N PRO A 29 0.01 14.14 -1.78
CA PRO A 29 -0.82 12.95 -1.59
C PRO A 29 -0.13 11.98 -0.62
N GLU A 30 -0.89 11.33 0.28
CA GLU A 30 -0.33 10.44 1.30
C GLU A 30 -1.12 9.13 1.43
N LEU A 31 -0.41 8.02 1.61
CA LEU A 31 -0.98 6.72 1.95
C LEU A 31 -0.84 6.49 3.46
N LYS A 32 -1.92 6.12 4.17
CA LYS A 32 -1.86 5.84 5.61
C LYS A 32 -2.22 4.38 5.89
N ILE A 33 -1.38 3.69 6.66
CA ILE A 33 -1.78 2.41 7.26
C ILE A 33 -2.42 2.73 8.60
N VAL A 34 -3.67 2.31 8.77
CA VAL A 34 -4.32 2.29 10.08
C VAL A 34 -4.13 0.88 10.63
N LEU A 35 -3.00 0.66 11.30
CA LEU A 35 -2.89 -0.44 12.27
C LEU A 35 -3.58 0.02 13.56
N ASP A 36 -4.01 -0.91 14.42
CA ASP A 36 -4.72 -0.66 15.70
C ASP A 36 -3.90 0.11 16.76
N THR A 37 -2.93 0.91 16.31
CA THR A 37 -2.11 1.84 17.07
C THR A 37 -1.85 3.05 16.16
N SER A 38 -2.37 4.22 16.55
CA SER A 38 -2.06 5.57 16.06
C SER A 38 -1.15 5.69 14.81
N THR A 39 -1.76 5.57 13.63
CA THR A 39 -1.49 6.34 12.39
C THR A 39 -0.03 6.67 12.05
N GLU A 40 0.73 5.69 11.57
CA GLU A 40 1.97 5.97 10.84
C GLU A 40 1.68 6.19 9.33
N HIS A 41 2.45 7.10 8.72
CA HIS A 41 2.38 7.35 7.29
C HIS A 41 3.05 6.21 6.54
N PHE A 42 2.35 5.63 5.56
CA PHE A 42 2.94 4.65 4.66
C PHE A 42 3.65 5.38 3.54
N SER A 43 4.95 5.16 3.44
CA SER A 43 5.83 5.91 2.55
C SER A 43 6.54 4.99 1.55
N GLU A 44 7.08 5.59 0.49
CA GLU A 44 7.80 4.93 -0.59
C GLU A 44 8.85 3.91 -0.11
N TRP A 45 9.73 4.31 0.82
CA TRP A 45 10.79 3.42 1.32
C TRP A 45 10.25 2.19 2.03
N LEU A 46 9.14 2.33 2.78
CA LEU A 46 8.51 1.24 3.49
C LEU A 46 7.83 0.27 2.51
N PHE A 47 7.25 0.79 1.43
CA PHE A 47 6.75 -0.04 0.34
C PHE A 47 7.87 -0.89 -0.28
N PHE A 48 9.01 -0.29 -0.65
CA PHE A 48 10.13 -1.06 -1.22
C PHE A 48 10.67 -2.11 -0.25
N PHE A 49 10.86 -1.75 1.02
CA PHE A 49 11.29 -2.70 2.06
C PHE A 49 10.32 -3.90 2.17
N MET A 50 9.02 -3.63 2.17
CA MET A 50 7.99 -4.67 2.26
C MET A 50 7.95 -5.55 1.01
N ARG A 51 8.08 -4.94 -0.18
CA ARG A 51 8.14 -5.64 -1.46
C ARG A 51 9.32 -6.60 -1.52
N ASP A 52 10.50 -6.15 -1.08
CA ASP A 52 11.71 -6.98 -1.05
C ASP A 52 11.58 -8.16 -0.08
N LEU A 53 10.66 -8.09 0.89
CA LEU A 53 10.27 -9.19 1.78
C LEU A 53 9.11 -10.06 1.25
N GLY A 54 8.69 -9.86 0.00
CA GLY A 54 7.59 -10.59 -0.64
C GLY A 54 6.19 -10.05 -0.32
N GLY A 55 6.10 -8.84 0.24
CA GLY A 55 4.85 -8.12 0.42
C GLY A 55 4.36 -7.46 -0.88
N TYR A 56 3.07 -7.20 -0.98
CA TYR A 56 2.48 -6.49 -2.12
C TYR A 56 1.18 -5.78 -1.72
N ILE A 57 0.75 -4.79 -2.50
CA ILE A 57 -0.49 -4.05 -2.31
C ILE A 57 -1.53 -4.55 -3.30
N GLU A 58 -2.68 -5.01 -2.82
CA GLU A 58 -3.86 -5.24 -3.67
C GLU A 58 -4.72 -3.98 -3.68
N THR A 59 -5.12 -3.53 -4.88
CA THR A 59 -5.97 -2.35 -5.00
C THR A 59 -6.90 -2.38 -6.21
N THR A 60 -8.04 -1.70 -6.11
CA THR A 60 -8.94 -1.46 -7.25
C THR A 60 -8.47 -0.30 -8.13
N ASN A 61 -7.50 0.50 -7.68
CA ASN A 61 -7.00 1.67 -8.41
C ASN A 61 -5.46 1.80 -8.23
N PRO A 62 -4.65 1.09 -9.03
CA PRO A 62 -3.19 1.14 -8.96
C PRO A 62 -2.62 2.55 -9.11
N GLU A 63 -3.14 3.35 -10.05
CA GLU A 63 -2.66 4.70 -10.33
C GLU A 63 -2.72 5.60 -9.09
N ALA A 64 -3.80 5.51 -8.31
CA ALA A 64 -3.94 6.27 -7.08
C ALA A 64 -2.96 5.82 -5.97
N VAL A 65 -2.62 4.52 -5.92
CA VAL A 65 -1.58 4.03 -4.98
C VAL A 65 -0.20 4.52 -5.40
N CYS A 66 0.14 4.39 -6.68
CA CYS A 66 1.42 4.84 -7.21
C CYS A 66 1.62 6.35 -7.02
N ALA A 67 0.58 7.16 -7.28
CA ALA A 67 0.61 8.59 -7.04
C ALA A 67 0.80 8.93 -5.55
N ALA A 68 0.11 8.22 -4.64
CA ALA A 68 0.24 8.43 -3.19
C ALA A 68 1.60 8.00 -2.63
N LEU A 69 2.28 7.08 -3.32
CA LEU A 69 3.63 6.62 -2.98
C LEU A 69 4.73 7.35 -3.77
N ASN A 70 4.38 8.23 -4.71
CA ASN A 70 5.31 8.92 -5.60
C ASN A 70 6.23 7.96 -6.40
N ILE A 71 5.66 6.88 -6.94
CA ILE A 71 6.35 5.83 -7.70
C ILE A 71 5.72 5.63 -9.09
N PRO A 72 6.39 4.93 -10.03
CA PRO A 72 5.82 4.58 -11.33
C PRO A 72 4.54 3.76 -11.26
N CYS A 73 3.64 3.92 -12.24
CA CYS A 73 2.35 3.21 -12.28
C CYS A 73 2.44 1.71 -12.61
N ASP A 74 3.57 1.27 -13.13
CA ASP A 74 3.91 -0.10 -13.50
C ASP A 74 4.82 -0.78 -12.46
N GLU A 75 4.95 -0.18 -11.27
CA GLU A 75 5.80 -0.68 -10.20
C GLU A 75 5.42 -2.09 -9.73
N GLU A 76 6.43 -2.96 -9.60
CA GLU A 76 6.26 -4.32 -9.11
C GLU A 76 5.76 -4.30 -7.65
N GLY A 77 4.80 -5.18 -7.33
CA GLY A 77 4.22 -5.27 -5.99
C GLY A 77 2.96 -4.43 -5.77
N ILE A 78 2.43 -3.77 -6.81
CA ILE A 78 1.06 -3.22 -6.80
C ILE A 78 0.19 -4.02 -7.76
N VAL A 79 -0.83 -4.68 -7.23
CA VAL A 79 -1.68 -5.63 -7.94
C VAL A 79 -3.09 -5.09 -8.07
N LYS A 80 -3.56 -4.93 -9.30
CA LYS A 80 -4.96 -4.61 -9.60
C LYS A 80 -5.86 -5.79 -9.25
N VAL A 81 -6.97 -5.52 -8.57
CA VAL A 81 -8.04 -6.49 -8.28
C VAL A 81 -9.41 -5.96 -8.71
N ASP A 82 -10.24 -6.84 -9.28
CA ASP A 82 -11.49 -6.49 -9.98
C ASP A 82 -12.73 -6.35 -9.06
N LYS A 83 -12.58 -5.82 -7.84
CA LYS A 83 -13.72 -5.75 -6.88
C LYS A 83 -14.99 -5.15 -7.47
#